data_AF-A0A833E2Y8-F1
#
_entry.id   AF-A0A833E2Y8-F1
#
_cell.length_a   1.000
_cell.length_b   1.000
_cell.length_c   1.000
_cell.angle_alpha   90.00
_cell.angle_beta   90.00
_cell.angle_gamma   90.00
#
_symmetry.space_group_name_H-M   'P 1'
#
loop_
_entity.id
_entity.type
_entity.pdbx_description
1 polymer ?
#
loop_
_entity_poly.entity_id
_entity_poly.type
_entity_poly.pdbx_seq_one_letter_code
_entity_poly.pdbx_strand_id
1 'polypeptide(L)'
;MDLGKKIIYIFKITVAVILSLLVFMILFKLVYYIFNLLYANPLERFEPINVKNMLGDILLVFVLIELLRTVYIYVANPDVYLNALVEAALVAVLRKIILVEVEKLDPLYMLSLAVLFVCMSLLYLKMQKQDQ
;
A
#
# COMPACT_ATOMS: atom_id res chain seq x y z
N MET A 1 -0.97 -34.52 9.57
CA MET A 1 -0.90 -33.15 8.99
C MET A 1 0.46 -32.59 9.31
N ASP A 2 1.28 -32.43 8.29
CA ASP A 2 2.71 -32.10 8.36
C ASP A 2 2.97 -30.82 9.18
N LEU A 3 3.92 -30.86 10.11
CA LEU A 3 4.16 -29.80 11.11
C LEU A 3 4.48 -28.45 10.43
N GLY A 4 5.18 -28.50 9.29
CA GLY A 4 5.48 -27.32 8.47
C GLY A 4 4.21 -26.64 7.93
N LYS A 5 3.19 -27.40 7.53
CA LYS A 5 1.93 -26.84 7.02
C LYS A 5 1.15 -26.11 8.12
N LYS A 6 1.19 -26.61 9.36
CA LYS A 6 0.57 -25.94 10.52
C LYS A 6 1.24 -24.60 10.85
N ILE A 7 2.58 -24.55 10.86
CA ILE A 7 3.32 -23.32 11.15
C ILE A 7 3.00 -22.24 10.12
N ILE A 8 3.03 -22.60 8.84
CA ILE A 8 2.70 -21.68 7.74
C ILE A 8 1.26 -21.18 7.85
N TYR A 9 0.32 -22.06 8.20
CA TYR A 9 -1.09 -21.69 8.38
C TYR A 9 -1.30 -20.69 9.53
N ILE A 10 -0.67 -20.92 10.69
CA ILE A 10 -0.75 -20.02 11.84
C ILE A 10 -0.15 -18.65 11.50
N PHE A 11 1.03 -18.63 10.88
CA PHE A 11 1.69 -17.39 10.45
C PHE A 11 0.79 -16.55 9.53
N LYS A 12 0.13 -17.20 8.55
CA LYS A 12 -0.78 -16.52 7.61
C LYS A 12 -1.95 -15.85 8.32
N ILE A 13 -2.59 -16.54 9.26
CA ILE A 13 -3.70 -15.97 10.05
C ILE A 13 -3.22 -14.79 10.86
N THR A 14 -2.06 -14.91 11.53
CA THR A 14 -1.49 -13.82 12.32
C THR A 14 -1.24 -12.58 11.46
N VAL A 15 -0.64 -12.73 10.28
CA VAL A 15 -0.41 -11.62 9.35
C VAL A 15 -1.73 -11.00 8.89
N ALA A 16 -2.71 -11.81 8.50
CA ALA A 16 -4.02 -11.31 8.05
C ALA A 16 -4.74 -10.50 9.14
N VAL A 17 -4.70 -10.97 10.39
CA VAL A 17 -5.28 -10.26 11.55
C VAL A 17 -4.57 -8.92 11.78
N ILE A 18 -3.24 -8.89 11.75
CA ILE A 18 -2.46 -7.66 11.93
C ILE A 18 -2.79 -6.64 10.83
N LEU A 19 -2.77 -7.07 9.56
CA LEU A 19 -3.10 -6.20 8.43
C LEU A 19 -4.53 -5.65 8.52
N SER A 20 -5.49 -6.49 8.92
CA SER A 20 -6.89 -6.08 9.07
C SER A 20 -7.05 -5.03 10.18
N LEU A 21 -6.35 -5.20 11.30
CA LEU A 21 -6.34 -4.24 12.40
C LEU A 21 -5.70 -2.90 11.99
N LEU A 22 -4.61 -2.93 11.23
CA LEU A 22 -3.98 -1.73 10.68
C LEU A 22 -4.92 -0.96 9.75
N VAL A 23 -5.60 -1.64 8.82
CA VAL A 23 -6.61 -1.02 7.95
C VAL A 23 -7.68 -0.33 8.78
N PHE A 24 -8.22 -1.01 9.79
CA PHE A 24 -9.25 -0.45 10.65
C PHE A 24 -8.78 0.79 11.42
N MET A 25 -7.56 0.77 11.98
CA MET A 25 -6.99 1.92 12.68
C MET A 25 -6.83 3.14 11.76
N ILE A 26 -6.35 2.94 10.53
CA ILE A 26 -6.15 4.05 9.58
C ILE A 26 -7.49 4.62 9.12
N LEU A 27 -8.48 3.76 8.84
CA LEU A 27 -9.83 4.21 8.52
C LEU A 27 -10.45 5.00 9.66
N PHE A 28 -10.33 4.52 10.90
CA PHE A 28 -10.82 5.24 12.07
C PHE A 28 -10.15 6.60 12.22
N LYS A 29 -8.81 6.68 12.06
CA LYS A 29 -8.06 7.94 12.05
C LYS A 29 -8.57 8.90 10.98
N LEU A 30 -8.82 8.43 9.77
CA LEU A 30 -9.34 9.26 8.67
C LEU A 30 -10.75 9.78 8.96
N VAL A 31 -11.66 8.93 9.46
CA VAL A 31 -13.01 9.33 9.85
C VAL A 31 -12.96 10.37 10.97
N TYR A 32 -12.15 10.14 12.00
CA TYR A 32 -11.94 11.09 13.09
C TYR A 32 -11.42 12.44 12.59
N TYR A 33 -10.44 12.43 11.68
CA TYR A 33 -9.92 13.65 11.10
C TYR A 33 -10.98 14.40 10.28
N ILE A 34 -11.75 13.71 9.43
CA ILE A 34 -12.83 14.31 8.64
C ILE A 34 -13.90 14.90 9.56
N PHE A 35 -14.24 14.20 10.65
CA PHE A 35 -15.20 14.68 11.64
C PHE A 35 -14.72 15.99 12.28
N ASN A 36 -13.46 16.03 12.75
CA ASN A 36 -12.87 17.26 13.28
C ASN A 36 -12.84 18.37 12.23
N LEU A 37 -12.57 18.04 10.95
CA LEU A 37 -12.56 19.02 9.86
C LEU A 37 -13.95 19.65 9.61
N LEU A 38 -15.03 18.89 9.81
CA LEU A 38 -16.39 19.37 9.59
C LEU A 38 -16.94 20.15 10.79
N TYR A 39 -16.65 19.69 12.01
CA TYR A 39 -17.32 20.19 13.23
C TYR A 39 -16.45 21.07 14.13
N ALA A 40 -15.12 21.09 13.98
CA ALA A 40 -14.28 21.97 14.80
C ALA A 40 -14.42 23.44 14.37
N ASN A 41 -14.52 24.32 15.37
CA ASN A 41 -14.63 25.76 15.19
C ASN A 41 -13.46 26.29 14.32
N PRO A 42 -13.70 27.19 13.36
CA PRO A 42 -12.64 27.76 12.51
C PRO A 42 -11.49 28.38 13.29
N LEU A 43 -11.77 28.92 14.49
CA LEU A 43 -10.79 29.55 15.38
C LEU A 43 -9.89 28.56 16.12
N GLU A 44 -10.27 27.29 16.22
CA GLU A 44 -9.45 26.22 16.81
C GLU A 44 -8.54 25.53 15.78
N ARG A 45 -8.69 25.86 14.48
CA ARG A 45 -7.87 25.31 13.40
C ARG A 45 -6.53 26.04 13.31
N PHE A 46 -5.59 25.64 14.16
CA PHE A 46 -4.20 26.15 14.10
C PHE A 46 -3.36 25.52 12.98
N GLU A 47 -3.78 24.36 12.43
CA GLU A 47 -3.04 23.67 11.37
C GLU A 47 -3.76 23.76 10.01
N PRO A 48 -3.02 24.03 8.91
CA PRO A 48 -3.56 23.98 7.56
C PRO A 48 -3.99 22.54 7.20
N ILE A 49 -5.06 22.44 6.40
CA ILE A 49 -5.57 21.15 5.90
C ILE A 49 -4.48 20.46 5.10
N ASN A 50 -3.94 19.35 5.63
CA ASN A 50 -2.83 18.64 5.02
C ASN A 50 -3.33 17.51 4.12
N VAL A 51 -3.89 17.89 2.97
CA VAL A 51 -4.52 16.97 1.99
C VAL A 51 -3.55 15.85 1.56
N LYS A 52 -2.25 16.16 1.45
CA LYS A 52 -1.22 15.17 1.12
C LYS A 52 -1.16 14.03 2.12
N ASN A 53 -1.22 14.32 3.42
CA ASN A 53 -1.17 13.30 4.45
C ASN A 53 -2.43 12.41 4.41
N MET A 54 -3.60 12.99 4.15
CA MET A 54 -4.84 12.21 3.95
C MET A 54 -4.73 11.28 2.75
N LEU A 55 -4.27 11.78 1.60
CA LEU A 55 -4.06 10.96 0.42
C LEU A 55 -3.05 9.84 0.71
N GLY A 56 -2.01 10.15 1.49
CA GLY A 56 -1.03 9.17 1.91
C GLY A 56 -1.60 8.04 2.76
N ASP A 57 -2.51 8.38 3.68
CA ASP A 57 -3.23 7.42 4.52
C ASP A 57 -4.27 6.61 3.72
N ILE A 58 -4.98 7.23 2.77
CA ILE A 58 -5.92 6.52 1.88
C ILE A 58 -5.18 5.51 0.99
N LEU A 59 -4.07 5.92 0.37
CA LEU A 59 -3.24 5.02 -0.44
C LEU A 59 -2.61 3.91 0.41
N LEU A 60 -2.32 4.18 1.70
CA LEU A 60 -1.85 3.13 2.62
C LEU A 60 -2.93 2.07 2.83
N VAL A 61 -4.17 2.47 3.01
CA VAL A 61 -5.30 1.54 3.14
C VAL A 61 -5.43 0.66 1.90
N PHE A 62 -5.31 1.21 0.69
CA PHE A 62 -5.37 0.40 -0.54
C PHE A 62 -4.23 -0.62 -0.63
N VAL A 63 -3.00 -0.23 -0.30
CA VAL A 63 -1.87 -1.17 -0.26
C VAL A 63 -2.12 -2.29 0.76
N LEU A 64 -2.63 -1.96 1.95
CA LEU A 64 -2.91 -2.95 2.99
C LEU A 64 -4.03 -3.91 2.59
N ILE A 65 -5.08 -3.42 1.92
CA ILE A 65 -6.15 -4.27 1.38
C ILE A 65 -5.60 -5.20 0.30
N GLU A 66 -4.73 -4.72 -0.60
CA GLU A 66 -4.14 -5.57 -1.64
C GLU A 66 -3.20 -6.63 -1.04
N LEU A 67 -2.41 -6.27 -0.02
CA LEU A 67 -1.59 -7.22 0.72
C LEU A 67 -2.45 -8.24 1.47
N LEU A 68 -3.57 -7.82 2.07
CA LEU A 68 -4.50 -8.74 2.72
C LEU A 68 -5.10 -9.73 1.72
N ARG A 69 -5.49 -9.26 0.53
CA ARG A 69 -5.97 -10.10 -0.58
C ARG A 69 -4.88 -11.09 -1.02
N THR A 70 -3.64 -10.63 -1.14
CA THR A 70 -2.47 -11.47 -1.45
C THR A 70 -2.21 -12.50 -0.35
N VAL A 71 -2.34 -12.15 0.94
CA VAL A 71 -2.21 -13.14 2.01
C VAL A 71 -3.34 -14.17 1.95
N TYR A 72 -4.56 -13.73 1.68
CA TYR A 72 -5.74 -14.61 1.63
C TYR A 72 -5.67 -15.60 0.46
N ILE A 73 -5.32 -15.13 -0.73
CA ILE A 73 -5.14 -16.01 -1.89
C ILE A 73 -3.98 -17.00 -1.59
N TYR A 74 -2.99 -16.66 -0.74
CA TYR A 74 -1.85 -17.53 -0.44
C TYR A 74 -2.23 -18.64 0.51
N VAL A 75 -3.16 -18.34 1.41
CA VAL A 75 -3.84 -19.34 2.22
C VAL A 75 -4.58 -20.32 1.32
N ALA A 76 -5.31 -19.81 0.31
CA ALA A 76 -6.17 -20.63 -0.54
C ALA A 76 -5.39 -21.48 -1.57
N ASN A 77 -4.39 -20.90 -2.26
CA ASN A 77 -3.68 -21.52 -3.38
C ASN A 77 -2.17 -21.20 -3.31
N PRO A 78 -1.36 -21.99 -2.58
CA PRO A 78 0.07 -21.70 -2.39
C PRO A 78 0.93 -21.76 -3.67
N ASP A 79 0.47 -22.44 -4.73
CA ASP A 79 1.28 -22.68 -5.94
C ASP A 79 1.21 -21.57 -7.01
N VAL A 80 0.36 -20.54 -6.86
CA VAL A 80 0.05 -19.55 -7.93
C VAL A 80 0.45 -18.10 -7.55
N TYR A 81 1.60 -17.93 -6.91
CA TYR A 81 1.84 -16.72 -6.08
C TYR A 81 2.59 -15.54 -6.69
N LEU A 82 3.17 -15.69 -7.88
CA LEU A 82 4.08 -14.66 -8.38
C LEU A 82 3.34 -13.38 -8.83
N ASN A 83 2.18 -13.50 -9.45
CA ASN A 83 1.52 -12.36 -10.12
C ASN A 83 0.92 -11.36 -9.12
N ALA A 84 0.19 -11.82 -8.10
CA ALA A 84 -0.39 -10.95 -7.08
C ALA A 84 0.67 -10.18 -6.26
N LEU A 85 1.83 -10.81 -6.01
CA LEU A 85 2.93 -10.17 -5.30
C LEU A 85 3.56 -9.03 -6.10
N VAL A 86 3.70 -9.21 -7.41
CA VAL A 86 4.26 -8.20 -8.32
C VAL A 86 3.31 -7.00 -8.44
N GLU A 87 2.01 -7.24 -8.56
CA GLU A 87 0.99 -6.19 -8.55
C GLU A 87 1.05 -5.37 -7.25
N ALA A 88 1.07 -6.05 -6.10
CA ALA A 88 1.18 -5.39 -4.80
C ALA A 88 2.47 -4.56 -4.67
N ALA A 89 3.61 -5.06 -5.18
CA ALA A 89 4.88 -4.35 -5.19
C ALA A 89 4.85 -3.10 -6.08
N LEU A 90 4.22 -3.18 -7.25
CA LEU A 90 4.02 -2.04 -8.16
C LEU A 90 3.17 -0.96 -7.48
N VAL A 91 2.03 -1.32 -6.89
CA VAL A 91 1.15 -0.37 -6.19
C VAL A 91 1.87 0.31 -5.02
N ALA A 92 2.65 -0.44 -4.24
CA ALA A 92 3.42 0.09 -3.12
C ALA A 92 4.45 1.15 -3.56
N VAL A 93 5.11 0.94 -4.70
CA VAL A 93 6.07 1.90 -5.26
C VAL A 93 5.35 3.11 -5.84
N LEU A 94 4.27 2.91 -6.61
CA LEU A 94 3.47 3.99 -7.18
C LEU A 94 2.96 4.95 -6.09
N ARG A 95 2.51 4.43 -4.94
CA ARG A 95 2.11 5.26 -3.78
C ARG A 95 3.22 6.22 -3.34
N LYS A 96 4.47 5.75 -3.28
CA LYS A 96 5.58 6.60 -2.85
C LYS A 96 5.83 7.74 -3.82
N ILE A 97 5.51 7.55 -5.10
CA ILE A 97 5.72 8.55 -6.15
C ILE A 97 4.57 9.58 -6.18
N ILE A 98 3.32 9.15 -5.97
CA ILE A 98 2.16 10.07 -5.88
C ILE A 98 2.28 11.01 -4.68
N LEU A 99 2.91 10.57 -3.59
CA LEU A 99 3.08 11.37 -2.37
C LEU A 99 4.32 12.27 -2.36
N VAL A 100 5.10 12.28 -3.44
CA VAL A 100 6.29 13.13 -3.55
C VAL A 100 5.87 14.54 -3.99
N GLU A 101 6.21 15.55 -3.18
CA GLU A 101 5.96 16.97 -3.50
C GLU A 101 7.02 17.46 -4.49
N VAL A 102 6.65 17.57 -5.77
CA VAL A 102 7.54 17.93 -6.89
C VAL A 102 8.26 19.27 -6.67
N GLU A 103 7.70 20.16 -5.85
CA GLU A 103 8.16 21.54 -5.66
C GLU A 103 9.46 21.70 -4.84
N LYS A 104 9.97 20.64 -4.19
CA LYS A 104 11.21 20.71 -3.38
C LYS A 104 12.23 19.59 -3.68
N LEU A 105 12.11 18.92 -4.82
CA LEU A 105 13.03 17.82 -5.11
C LEU A 105 14.30 18.26 -5.79
N ASP A 106 15.40 17.72 -5.26
CA ASP A 106 16.67 17.67 -5.95
C ASP A 106 16.46 17.04 -7.36
N PRO A 107 16.91 17.70 -8.44
CA PRO A 107 16.85 17.14 -9.80
C PRO A 107 17.39 15.71 -9.89
N LEU A 108 18.39 15.36 -9.08
CA LEU A 108 18.96 14.01 -9.04
C LEU A 108 17.96 12.97 -8.49
N TYR A 109 17.14 13.36 -7.52
CA TYR A 109 16.09 12.51 -6.97
C TYR A 109 14.95 12.31 -7.98
N MET A 110 14.55 13.36 -8.71
CA MET A 110 13.57 13.24 -9.79
C MET A 110 14.06 12.30 -10.89
N LEU A 111 15.34 12.40 -11.29
CA LEU A 111 15.94 11.49 -12.25
C LEU A 111 15.92 10.03 -11.74
N SER A 112 16.23 9.82 -10.46
CA SER A 112 16.21 8.51 -9.82
C SER A 112 14.82 7.87 -9.85
N LEU A 113 13.77 8.66 -9.58
CA LEU A 113 12.38 8.20 -9.69
C LEU A 113 12.00 7.85 -11.13
N ALA A 114 12.43 8.65 -12.11
CA ALA A 114 12.15 8.40 -13.52
C ALA A 114 12.80 7.08 -13.98
N VAL A 115 14.07 6.85 -13.62
CA VAL A 115 14.78 5.59 -13.93
C VAL A 115 14.08 4.40 -13.28
N LEU A 116 13.65 4.53 -12.02
CA LEU A 116 12.93 3.46 -11.32
C LEU A 116 11.60 3.12 -12.00
N PHE A 117 10.87 4.13 -12.48
CA PHE A 117 9.64 3.95 -13.25
C PHE A 117 9.88 3.19 -14.56
N VAL A 118 10.93 3.56 -15.31
CA VAL A 118 11.30 2.88 -16.56
C VAL A 118 11.67 1.42 -16.30
N CYS A 119 12.48 1.15 -15.27
CA CYS A 119 12.85 -0.21 -14.88
C CYS A 119 11.63 -1.06 -14.51
N MET A 120 10.69 -0.51 -13.74
CA MET A 120 9.44 -1.21 -13.42
C MET A 120 8.58 -1.50 -14.64
N SER A 121 8.45 -0.53 -15.55
CA SER A 121 7.67 -0.71 -16.77
C SER A 121 8.27 -1.79 -17.67
N LEU A 122 9.60 -1.86 -17.77
CA LEU A 122 10.31 -2.90 -18.52
C LEU A 122 10.14 -4.29 -17.89
N LEU A 123 10.20 -4.38 -16.55
CA LEU A 123 9.93 -5.63 -15.83
C LEU A 123 8.51 -6.13 -16.07
N TYR A 124 7.51 -5.25 -15.97
CA TYR A 124 6.12 -5.59 -16.23
C TYR A 124 5.90 -6.14 -17.64
N LEU A 125 6.43 -5.47 -18.67
CA LEU A 125 6.36 -5.92 -20.05
C LEU A 125 7.02 -7.28 -20.27
N LYS A 126 8.11 -7.56 -19.57
CA LYS A 126 8.81 -8.84 -19.66
C LYS A 126 8.00 -9.97 -19.03
N MET A 127 7.33 -9.70 -17.90
CA MET A 127 6.48 -10.70 -17.23
C MET A 127 5.23 -11.03 -18.06
N GLN A 128 4.58 -10.02 -18.67
CA GLN A 128 3.45 -10.26 -19.58
C GLN A 128 3.80 -11.17 -20.77
N LYS A 129 5.01 -11.07 -21.31
CA LYS A 129 5.48 -11.93 -22.41
C LYS A 129 5.75 -13.37 -22.01
N GLN A 130 5.87 -13.66 -20.70
CA GLN A 130 6.20 -14.99 -20.19
C GLN A 130 4.94 -15.79 -19.82
N ASP A 131 3.80 -15.10 -19.64
CA ASP A 131 2.47 -15.69 -19.43
C ASP A 131 1.71 -15.95 -20.77
N GLN A 132 2.35 -15.76 -21.94
CA GLN A 132 1.87 -16.14 -23.28
C GLN A 132 2.70 -17.30 -23.85
#